data_AF-A0A963LLI1-F1
#
_entry.id   AF-A0A963LLI1-F1
#
_cell.length_a   1.000
_cell.length_b   1.000
_cell.length_c   1.000
_cell.angle_alpha   90.00
_cell.angle_beta   90.00
_cell.angle_gamma   90.00
#
_symmetry.space_group_name_H-M   'P 1'
#
loop_
_entity.id
_entity.type
_entity.pdbx_description
1 polymer ?
#
loop_
_entity_poly.entity_id
_entity_poly.type
_entity_poly.pdbx_seq_one_letter_code
_entity_poly.pdbx_strand_id
1 'polypeptide(L)'
;MKAFWCAARGATRRVLAVLAVGLAAVATVALAAVDKDQTYAQMLVLAGQMASLKPQISTSPVARTQYETARGEYDRLSQLMGGDDPARALQSEQRQQARAVGREQRRQVPAVPPMCNVSSGTYTQSTPVAIPTGPGVVTSTIVVSGAGPWIWDVDVRTFIQHTFAADLDITITSPSGTVVTLTTDNGGSNDNVFNGTLWDDSAPSLVTDYVYTNLVVAPALVPEEALGAFVGENPNGTWTITVSDDLAGDGGSLDSWSLDIATLPAAPTTATTTVSSSAPVTIADLATATSSLTLAGGGLAIQEVRVTTAIRHTFAADIDMTLTSPSGTVVTLTTDNGGSNDNVFNGTLWFDKANPGGQVPYTTNDGLVTDQAYVNLVTATPLVPEGALSAFMGENPNGNWTLSITDDLAGDTGTLDSWSLEVTTATCAAPTPVQATPVPALGWWGLLLTALGCLAGVAALGRRRDV
;
A
#
# COMPACT_ATOMS: atom_id res chain seq x y z
N MET A 1 22.63 -36.60 -75.92
CA MET A 1 22.95 -36.61 -77.37
C MET A 1 23.68 -35.31 -77.74
N LYS A 2 23.98 -35.10 -79.03
CA LYS A 2 24.65 -33.93 -79.66
C LYS A 2 24.11 -32.54 -79.21
N ALA A 3 24.79 -31.39 -79.40
CA ALA A 3 26.21 -31.03 -79.53
C ALA A 3 26.34 -29.52 -79.91
N PHE A 4 27.36 -28.81 -79.39
CA PHE A 4 28.07 -27.65 -80.02
C PHE A 4 27.21 -26.38 -80.30
N TRP A 5 27.66 -25.14 -80.65
CA TRP A 5 28.91 -24.34 -80.71
C TRP A 5 28.45 -22.84 -80.83
N CYS A 6 29.18 -21.72 -80.72
CA CYS A 6 30.57 -21.29 -80.43
C CYS A 6 30.48 -19.94 -79.64
N ALA A 7 31.44 -19.32 -78.96
CA ALA A 7 32.92 -19.22 -79.01
C ALA A 7 33.53 -18.21 -80.02
N ALA A 8 33.65 -16.93 -79.61
CA ALA A 8 34.70 -15.94 -79.95
C ALA A 8 34.52 -14.72 -79.01
N ARG A 9 35.48 -14.20 -78.22
CA ARG A 9 36.88 -13.75 -78.41
C ARG A 9 37.03 -12.42 -79.17
N GLY A 10 37.29 -11.34 -78.43
CA GLY A 10 37.79 -10.03 -78.86
C GLY A 10 38.06 -9.15 -77.64
N ALA A 11 39.13 -8.33 -77.61
CA ALA A 11 39.57 -7.65 -76.37
C ALA A 11 40.34 -6.34 -76.62
N THR A 12 40.10 -5.30 -75.79
CA THR A 12 41.11 -4.28 -75.41
C THR A 12 40.74 -3.44 -74.17
N ARG A 13 41.72 -3.31 -73.27
CA ARG A 13 42.06 -2.21 -72.32
C ARG A 13 41.00 -1.19 -71.79
N ARG A 14 40.92 -1.16 -70.45
CA ARG A 14 40.86 0.00 -69.49
C ARG A 14 39.83 1.14 -69.70
N VAL A 15 39.01 1.40 -68.67
CA VAL A 15 39.09 2.55 -67.71
C VAL A 15 37.93 2.41 -66.68
N LEU A 16 38.03 3.05 -65.49
CA LEU A 16 36.98 3.06 -64.45
C LEU A 16 35.82 4.00 -64.81
N ALA A 17 34.59 3.62 -64.44
CA ALA A 17 33.49 4.52 -64.10
C ALA A 17 32.51 3.81 -63.14
N VAL A 18 31.74 4.57 -62.37
CA VAL A 18 30.83 4.11 -61.31
C VAL A 18 29.37 4.38 -61.71
N LEU A 19 28.43 3.45 -61.50
CA LEU A 19 27.16 3.70 -60.77
C LEU A 19 26.22 2.47 -60.67
N ALA A 20 25.66 2.29 -59.46
CA ALA A 20 24.26 1.98 -59.10
C ALA A 20 23.47 0.76 -59.65
N VAL A 21 23.12 -0.11 -58.69
CA VAL A 21 21.75 -0.64 -58.38
C VAL A 21 21.03 -1.59 -59.37
N GLY A 22 20.68 -2.78 -58.86
CA GLY A 22 19.70 -3.70 -59.46
C GLY A 22 19.39 -4.90 -58.54
N LEU A 23 18.11 -5.09 -58.22
CA LEU A 23 17.50 -6.13 -57.35
C LEU A 23 17.89 -7.59 -57.69
N ALA A 24 17.77 -8.59 -56.81
CA ALA A 24 17.36 -8.60 -55.39
C ALA A 24 17.82 -9.89 -54.67
N ALA A 25 17.96 -9.79 -53.34
CA ALA A 25 17.79 -10.93 -52.42
C ALA A 25 16.97 -10.43 -51.23
N VAL A 26 15.72 -10.88 -51.10
CA VAL A 26 14.84 -10.49 -49.98
C VAL A 26 15.18 -11.35 -48.78
N ALA A 27 16.13 -10.90 -47.98
CA ALA A 27 16.26 -11.36 -46.60
C ALA A 27 15.19 -10.64 -45.78
N THR A 28 14.08 -11.32 -45.48
CA THR A 28 13.17 -10.90 -44.41
C THR A 28 13.90 -11.06 -43.08
N VAL A 29 14.59 -10.02 -42.65
CA VAL A 29 14.95 -9.86 -41.23
C VAL A 29 13.62 -9.67 -40.52
N ALA A 30 13.14 -10.74 -39.88
CA ALA A 30 12.18 -10.57 -38.82
C ALA A 30 12.88 -9.74 -37.74
N LEU A 31 12.42 -8.52 -37.52
CA LEU A 31 12.59 -7.89 -36.22
C LEU A 31 11.90 -8.84 -35.24
N ALA A 32 12.71 -9.55 -34.45
CA ALA A 32 12.17 -10.14 -33.23
C ALA A 32 11.59 -8.97 -32.43
N ALA A 33 10.34 -9.09 -32.00
CA ALA A 33 9.83 -8.19 -31.00
C ALA A 33 10.79 -8.25 -29.80
N VAL A 34 11.13 -7.08 -29.24
CA VAL A 34 11.76 -7.05 -27.93
C VAL A 34 10.72 -7.66 -26.99
N ASP A 35 11.08 -8.77 -26.37
CA ASP A 35 10.27 -9.41 -25.35
C ASP A 35 10.27 -8.46 -24.15
N LYS A 36 9.18 -7.67 -24.01
CA LYS A 36 9.03 -6.61 -22.98
C LYS A 36 9.32 -7.24 -21.60
N ASP A 37 8.69 -8.38 -21.30
CA ASP A 37 8.80 -9.12 -20.03
C ASP A 37 10.24 -9.57 -19.72
N GLN A 38 10.92 -10.24 -20.68
CA GLN A 38 12.32 -10.62 -20.50
C GLN A 38 13.24 -9.41 -20.35
N THR A 39 12.92 -8.28 -20.97
CA THR A 39 13.71 -7.05 -20.90
C THR A 39 13.53 -6.36 -19.56
N TYR A 40 12.28 -6.29 -19.07
CA TYR A 40 11.91 -5.79 -17.74
C TYR A 40 12.59 -6.62 -16.63
N ALA A 41 12.47 -7.94 -16.68
CA ALA A 41 13.15 -8.84 -15.74
C ALA A 41 14.69 -8.71 -15.78
N GLN A 42 15.28 -8.53 -16.96
CA GLN A 42 16.72 -8.25 -17.09
C GLN A 42 17.10 -6.89 -16.48
N MET A 43 16.26 -5.87 -16.61
CA MET A 43 16.48 -4.56 -16.01
C MET A 43 16.39 -4.62 -14.47
N LEU A 44 15.42 -5.32 -13.88
CA LEU A 44 15.37 -5.55 -12.43
C LEU A 44 16.63 -6.27 -11.91
N VAL A 45 17.08 -7.33 -12.59
CA VAL A 45 18.33 -8.04 -12.25
C VAL A 45 19.55 -7.11 -12.35
N LEU A 46 19.64 -6.26 -13.37
CA LEU A 46 20.71 -5.26 -13.52
C LEU A 46 20.62 -4.15 -12.44
N ALA A 47 19.43 -3.78 -11.99
CA ALA A 47 19.23 -2.83 -10.89
C ALA A 47 19.74 -3.42 -9.56
N GLY A 48 19.41 -4.68 -9.24
CA GLY A 48 19.95 -5.39 -8.08
C GLY A 48 21.48 -5.57 -8.11
N GLN A 49 22.05 -5.85 -9.28
CA GLN A 49 23.50 -5.87 -9.49
C GLN A 49 24.13 -4.48 -9.28
N MET A 50 23.52 -3.42 -9.82
CA MET A 50 23.96 -2.05 -9.56
C MET A 50 23.90 -1.70 -8.07
N ALA A 51 22.82 -2.04 -7.38
CA ALA A 51 22.63 -1.75 -5.95
C ALA A 51 23.71 -2.44 -5.08
N SER A 52 23.91 -3.74 -5.24
CA SER A 52 24.88 -4.53 -4.48
C SER A 52 26.36 -4.16 -4.75
N LEU A 53 26.67 -3.66 -5.95
CA LEU A 53 28.02 -3.17 -6.29
C LEU A 53 28.27 -1.73 -5.81
N LYS A 54 27.23 -0.89 -5.70
CA LYS A 54 27.34 0.55 -5.42
C LYS A 54 28.15 0.92 -4.16
N PRO A 55 28.06 0.22 -3.00
CA PRO A 55 28.91 0.51 -1.84
C PRO A 55 30.41 0.26 -2.10
N GLN A 56 30.71 -0.71 -2.97
CA GLN A 56 32.05 -1.24 -3.19
C GLN A 56 32.87 -0.43 -4.21
N ILE A 57 32.22 0.42 -5.02
CA ILE A 57 32.88 1.17 -6.12
C ILE A 57 33.96 2.16 -5.63
N SER A 58 33.96 2.51 -4.34
CA SER A 58 34.98 3.39 -3.75
C SER A 58 36.29 2.64 -3.45
N THR A 59 36.21 1.41 -2.95
CA THR A 59 37.34 0.59 -2.47
C THR A 59 37.81 -0.47 -3.45
N SER A 60 36.92 -0.98 -4.32
CA SER A 60 37.21 -2.02 -5.31
C SER A 60 37.16 -1.47 -6.75
N PRO A 61 38.30 -1.40 -7.46
CA PRO A 61 38.31 -1.08 -8.89
C PRO A 61 37.51 -2.08 -9.74
N VAL A 62 37.45 -3.35 -9.32
CA VAL A 62 36.70 -4.39 -10.04
C VAL A 62 35.19 -4.15 -9.91
N ALA A 63 34.70 -3.89 -8.69
CA ALA A 63 33.29 -3.59 -8.47
C ALA A 63 32.85 -2.31 -9.18
N ARG A 64 33.74 -1.30 -9.28
CA ARG A 64 33.50 -0.09 -10.08
C ARG A 64 33.30 -0.41 -11.56
N THR A 65 34.17 -1.20 -12.18
CA THR A 65 34.03 -1.61 -13.59
C THR A 65 32.79 -2.48 -13.81
N GLN A 66 32.45 -3.37 -12.87
CA GLN A 66 31.21 -4.15 -12.93
C GLN A 66 29.97 -3.25 -12.83
N TYR A 67 29.97 -2.27 -11.91
CA TYR A 67 28.88 -1.29 -11.76
C TYR A 67 28.70 -0.44 -13.02
N GLU A 68 29.80 0.07 -13.60
CA GLU A 68 29.80 0.81 -14.87
C GLU A 68 29.30 -0.06 -16.05
N THR A 69 29.57 -1.37 -16.04
CA THR A 69 29.09 -2.31 -17.06
C THR A 69 27.60 -2.64 -16.90
N ALA A 70 27.15 -3.00 -15.69
CA ALA A 70 25.74 -3.27 -15.40
C ALA A 70 24.88 -2.04 -15.69
N ARG A 71 25.37 -0.85 -15.32
CA ARG A 71 24.76 0.42 -15.69
C ARG A 71 24.73 0.66 -17.19
N GLY A 72 25.82 0.37 -17.91
CA GLY A 72 25.88 0.55 -19.36
C GLY A 72 24.86 -0.31 -20.13
N GLU A 73 24.60 -1.52 -19.65
CA GLU A 73 23.52 -2.37 -20.19
C GLU A 73 22.13 -1.92 -19.69
N TYR A 74 21.98 -1.48 -18.44
CA TYR A 74 20.71 -0.93 -17.94
C TYR A 74 20.28 0.34 -18.70
N ASP A 75 21.18 1.32 -18.82
CA ASP A 75 21.00 2.55 -19.59
C ASP A 75 20.68 2.23 -21.07
N ARG A 76 21.12 1.07 -21.59
CA ARG A 76 20.83 0.57 -22.95
C ARG A 76 19.48 -0.15 -23.08
N LEU A 77 19.10 -1.01 -22.13
CA LEU A 77 17.79 -1.65 -22.13
C LEU A 77 16.67 -0.61 -21.93
N SER A 78 16.89 0.34 -21.01
CA SER A 78 16.10 1.57 -20.87
C SER A 78 15.85 2.27 -22.21
N GLN A 79 16.91 2.54 -22.99
CA GLN A 79 16.80 3.15 -24.31
C GLN A 79 16.15 2.26 -25.39
N LEU A 80 16.07 0.94 -25.20
CA LEU A 80 15.37 0.03 -26.09
C LEU A 80 13.88 -0.10 -25.77
N MET A 81 13.50 0.14 -24.51
CA MET A 81 12.11 0.20 -24.07
C MET A 81 11.46 1.57 -24.36
N GLY A 82 12.22 2.66 -24.24
CA GLY A 82 11.79 4.01 -24.61
C GLY A 82 12.42 5.14 -23.79
N GLY A 83 12.94 4.79 -22.61
CA GLY A 83 13.49 5.68 -21.59
C GLY A 83 13.26 5.15 -20.17
N ASP A 84 12.51 4.05 -20.08
CA ASP A 84 12.08 3.29 -18.91
C ASP A 84 13.24 3.06 -17.94
N ASP A 85 12.96 3.24 -16.66
CA ASP A 85 13.91 3.05 -15.57
C ASP A 85 13.03 2.64 -14.38
N PRO A 86 12.62 1.36 -14.26
CA PRO A 86 11.85 0.87 -13.10
C PRO A 86 12.61 1.03 -11.77
N ALA A 87 13.90 1.38 -11.79
CA ALA A 87 14.62 1.83 -10.61
C ALA A 87 14.45 3.34 -10.32
N ARG A 88 13.60 4.07 -11.07
CA ARG A 88 13.41 5.53 -11.04
C ARG A 88 12.06 6.03 -10.58
N ALA A 89 10.99 5.22 -10.62
CA ALA A 89 9.77 5.53 -9.87
C ALA A 89 10.16 5.80 -8.40
N LEU A 90 10.92 4.85 -7.83
CA LEU A 90 11.70 4.94 -6.59
C LEU A 90 12.55 6.23 -6.44
N GLN A 91 13.05 6.85 -7.52
CA GLN A 91 13.85 8.09 -7.49
C GLN A 91 13.03 9.38 -7.71
N SER A 92 11.79 9.28 -8.16
CA SER A 92 10.80 10.37 -8.13
C SER A 92 10.37 10.61 -6.69
N GLU A 93 9.94 9.51 -6.05
CA GLU A 93 9.63 9.34 -4.63
C GLU A 93 10.69 9.93 -3.69
N GLN A 94 11.97 9.54 -3.85
CA GLN A 94 13.10 10.07 -3.07
C GLN A 94 13.15 11.61 -2.96
N ARG A 95 12.67 12.35 -3.97
CA ARG A 95 12.67 13.83 -3.99
C ARG A 95 11.47 14.46 -3.27
N GLN A 96 10.45 13.66 -2.96
CA GLN A 96 9.34 13.98 -2.07
C GLN A 96 9.68 13.57 -0.64
N GLN A 97 10.06 12.30 -0.43
CA GLN A 97 10.44 11.69 0.85
C GLN A 97 11.54 12.51 1.57
N ALA A 98 12.58 12.95 0.85
CA ALA A 98 13.67 13.77 1.41
C ALA A 98 13.24 15.17 1.93
N ARG A 99 11.95 15.55 1.84
CA ARG A 99 11.40 16.79 2.40
C ARG A 99 10.61 16.60 3.69
N ALA A 100 10.24 15.37 4.05
CA ALA A 100 9.32 15.08 5.15
C ALA A 100 10.01 14.78 6.49
N VAL A 101 11.32 14.48 6.47
CA VAL A 101 12.15 14.08 7.62
C VAL A 101 11.91 14.92 8.87
N GLY A 102 11.17 14.35 9.82
CA GLY A 102 10.92 14.94 11.13
C GLY A 102 9.59 14.62 11.80
N ARG A 103 8.73 13.79 11.18
CA ARG A 103 7.44 13.38 11.78
C ARG A 103 7.09 11.89 11.60
N GLU A 104 7.77 11.16 10.72
CA GLU A 104 7.25 9.91 10.11
C GLU A 104 7.36 8.62 10.98
N GLN A 105 7.20 8.67 12.30
CA GLN A 105 7.09 7.46 13.13
C GLN A 105 5.92 7.49 14.13
N ARG A 106 5.01 8.46 14.01
CA ARG A 106 3.92 8.70 14.96
C ARG A 106 2.55 8.32 14.37
N ARG A 107 2.08 7.13 14.77
CA ARG A 107 0.68 6.64 14.77
C ARG A 107 -0.39 7.70 14.47
N GLN A 108 -1.19 7.45 13.43
CA GLN A 108 -2.29 8.32 13.00
C GLN A 108 -3.65 7.62 13.12
N VAL A 109 -4.32 7.77 14.27
CA VAL A 109 -5.71 7.29 14.45
C VAL A 109 -6.65 7.99 13.45
N PRO A 110 -7.37 7.26 12.58
CA PRO A 110 -8.35 7.83 11.66
C PRO A 110 -9.47 8.60 12.40
N ALA A 111 -10.00 9.65 11.77
CA ALA A 111 -10.81 10.63 12.49
C ALA A 111 -12.11 10.04 13.06
N VAL A 112 -12.32 10.19 14.36
CA VAL A 112 -13.40 9.51 15.09
C VAL A 112 -14.78 10.03 14.62
N PRO A 113 -15.75 9.16 14.26
CA PRO A 113 -17.04 9.60 13.73
C PRO A 113 -17.87 10.41 14.75
N PRO A 114 -18.82 11.24 14.27
CA PRO A 114 -19.67 12.03 15.16
C PRO A 114 -20.35 11.18 16.24
N MET A 115 -20.30 11.68 17.49
CA MET A 115 -20.83 11.06 18.71
C MET A 115 -20.12 9.77 19.16
N CYS A 116 -19.09 9.30 18.45
CA CYS A 116 -18.27 8.18 18.90
C CYS A 116 -17.24 8.60 19.96
N ASN A 117 -16.94 7.70 20.89
CA ASN A 117 -15.81 7.80 21.81
C ASN A 117 -14.87 6.62 21.54
N VAL A 118 -13.63 6.91 21.18
CA VAL A 118 -12.59 5.87 21.00
C VAL A 118 -11.81 5.69 22.30
N SER A 119 -11.52 4.43 22.64
CA SER A 119 -10.52 4.05 23.64
C SER A 119 -9.37 3.31 22.95
N SER A 120 -8.14 3.77 23.15
CA SER A 120 -6.94 3.11 22.62
C SER A 120 -6.16 2.38 23.71
N GLY A 121 -5.50 1.29 23.33
CA GLY A 121 -4.59 0.53 24.19
C GLY A 121 -3.41 -0.04 23.42
N THR A 122 -2.21 0.13 23.99
CA THR A 122 -0.96 -0.47 23.50
C THR A 122 -0.77 -1.84 24.16
N TYR A 123 -0.47 -2.86 23.37
CA TYR A 123 -0.17 -4.22 23.83
C TYR A 123 1.17 -4.64 23.24
N THR A 124 2.05 -5.28 24.01
CA THR A 124 3.44 -5.55 23.59
C THR A 124 3.87 -6.97 23.95
N GLN A 125 4.54 -7.64 23.02
CA GLN A 125 5.30 -8.85 23.27
C GLN A 125 6.79 -8.54 23.12
N SER A 126 7.59 -8.90 24.14
CA SER A 126 9.03 -8.60 24.23
C SER A 126 9.87 -9.82 24.60
N THR A 127 9.34 -11.01 24.32
CA THR A 127 10.08 -12.28 24.33
C THR A 127 10.63 -12.50 22.91
N PRO A 128 11.97 -12.45 22.70
CA PRO A 128 12.53 -12.64 21.37
C PRO A 128 12.25 -14.03 20.81
N VAL A 129 11.93 -14.11 19.53
CA VAL A 129 11.80 -15.35 18.76
C VAL A 129 12.87 -15.36 17.67
N ALA A 130 13.76 -16.35 17.70
CA ALA A 130 14.84 -16.46 16.72
C ALA A 130 14.29 -16.94 15.37
N ILE A 131 14.60 -16.20 14.31
CA ILE A 131 14.35 -16.58 12.92
C ILE A 131 15.51 -17.53 12.51
N PRO A 132 15.23 -18.76 12.05
CA PRO A 132 16.25 -19.75 11.72
C PRO A 132 17.10 -19.29 10.52
N THR A 133 18.31 -19.84 10.35
CA THR A 133 19.19 -19.45 9.23
C THR A 133 18.87 -20.22 7.95
N GLY A 134 17.63 -20.13 7.48
CA GLY A 134 17.07 -20.91 6.37
C GLY A 134 15.66 -21.47 6.66
N PRO A 135 14.97 -22.02 5.64
CA PRO A 135 13.54 -21.78 5.47
C PRO A 135 12.71 -22.25 6.66
N GLY A 136 11.99 -21.32 7.28
CA GLY A 136 11.30 -21.58 8.54
C GLY A 136 10.34 -20.48 8.97
N VAL A 137 9.17 -20.92 9.42
CA VAL A 137 8.09 -20.07 9.91
C VAL A 137 8.15 -19.96 11.43
N VAL A 138 8.14 -18.74 11.95
CA VAL A 138 8.10 -18.45 13.38
C VAL A 138 6.85 -17.62 13.74
N THR A 139 6.34 -17.83 14.96
CA THR A 139 5.15 -17.13 15.44
C THR A 139 5.39 -16.49 16.80
N SER A 140 4.72 -15.37 17.06
CA SER A 140 4.71 -14.69 18.35
C SER A 140 3.31 -14.16 18.65
N THR A 141 2.91 -14.12 19.93
CA THR A 141 1.51 -13.86 20.30
C THR A 141 1.35 -12.77 21.35
N ILE A 142 0.26 -12.02 21.22
CA ILE A 142 -0.24 -11.02 22.18
C ILE A 142 -1.66 -11.40 22.56
N VAL A 143 -1.96 -11.45 23.87
CA VAL A 143 -3.33 -11.64 24.36
C VAL A 143 -3.91 -10.29 24.75
N VAL A 144 -4.78 -9.76 23.90
CA VAL A 144 -5.52 -8.51 24.13
C VAL A 144 -6.71 -8.79 25.03
N SER A 145 -6.91 -7.96 26.05
CA SER A 145 -8.07 -8.03 26.94
C SER A 145 -8.44 -6.65 27.49
N GLY A 146 -9.72 -6.47 27.83
CA GLY A 146 -10.27 -5.23 28.38
C GLY A 146 -10.51 -4.12 27.34
N ALA A 147 -10.32 -4.41 26.05
CA ALA A 147 -10.55 -3.48 24.94
C ALA A 147 -12.05 -3.37 24.59
N GLY A 148 -12.45 -2.29 23.91
CA GLY A 148 -13.82 -2.18 23.37
C GLY A 148 -14.13 -3.29 22.35
N PRO A 149 -15.40 -3.72 22.20
CA PRO A 149 -15.78 -4.89 21.41
C PRO A 149 -15.79 -4.66 19.89
N TRP A 150 -15.38 -3.47 19.42
CA TRP A 150 -15.41 -3.07 18.01
C TRP A 150 -14.13 -2.31 17.67
N ILE A 151 -13.29 -2.86 16.79
CA ILE A 151 -12.10 -2.20 16.27
C ILE A 151 -12.51 -0.99 15.44
N TRP A 152 -11.92 0.16 15.76
CA TRP A 152 -11.91 1.35 14.90
C TRP A 152 -10.66 1.42 14.04
N ASP A 153 -9.52 1.00 14.58
CA ASP A 153 -8.19 1.23 14.01
C ASP A 153 -7.14 0.36 14.74
N VAL A 154 -6.10 -0.08 14.02
CA VAL A 154 -5.02 -0.97 14.49
C VAL A 154 -3.73 -0.57 13.81
N ASP A 155 -2.67 -0.35 14.58
CA ASP A 155 -1.30 -0.27 14.08
C ASP A 155 -0.49 -1.44 14.62
N VAL A 156 0.51 -1.89 13.83
CA VAL A 156 1.52 -2.84 14.29
C VAL A 156 2.87 -2.14 14.35
N ARG A 157 3.71 -2.44 15.34
CA ARG A 157 5.13 -2.07 15.30
C ARG A 157 6.00 -3.31 15.49
N THR A 158 6.95 -3.51 14.60
CA THR A 158 7.89 -4.64 14.63
C THR A 158 9.28 -4.18 15.03
N PHE A 159 10.00 -5.00 15.78
CA PHE A 159 11.44 -4.90 16.00
C PHE A 159 12.07 -6.22 15.55
N ILE A 160 12.29 -6.35 14.24
CA ILE A 160 12.88 -7.52 13.60
C ILE A 160 14.33 -7.21 13.21
N GLN A 161 15.27 -7.99 13.73
CA GLN A 161 16.61 -8.08 13.19
C GLN A 161 16.64 -9.16 12.10
N HIS A 162 17.16 -8.81 10.93
CA HIS A 162 17.43 -9.75 9.84
C HIS A 162 18.60 -9.26 8.99
N THR A 163 19.28 -10.20 8.33
CA THR A 163 20.47 -9.91 7.50
C THR A 163 20.16 -9.80 6.00
N PHE A 164 19.01 -10.33 5.57
CA PHE A 164 18.41 -10.05 4.25
C PHE A 164 16.90 -9.84 4.46
N ALA A 165 16.40 -8.63 4.24
CA ALA A 165 15.01 -8.29 4.62
C ALA A 165 13.97 -8.89 3.66
N ALA A 166 14.33 -9.01 2.37
CA ALA A 166 13.50 -9.62 1.34
C ALA A 166 13.47 -11.16 1.34
N ASP A 167 13.93 -11.80 2.42
CA ASP A 167 13.65 -13.22 2.69
C ASP A 167 12.37 -13.37 3.56
N LEU A 168 11.72 -12.25 3.95
CA LEU A 168 10.71 -12.21 5.01
C LEU A 168 9.28 -11.92 4.52
N ASP A 169 8.41 -12.92 4.62
CA ASP A 169 6.96 -12.68 4.70
C ASP A 169 6.56 -12.36 6.15
N ILE A 170 5.74 -11.33 6.35
CA ILE A 170 5.22 -10.95 7.66
C ILE A 170 3.70 -10.80 7.60
N THR A 171 2.97 -11.59 8.39
CA THR A 171 1.51 -11.48 8.55
C THR A 171 1.11 -11.24 10.00
N ILE A 172 -0.02 -10.56 10.20
CA ILE A 172 -0.70 -10.42 11.49
C ILE A 172 -2.10 -11.07 11.40
N THR A 173 -2.40 -11.97 12.33
CA THR A 173 -3.70 -12.67 12.44
C THR A 173 -4.48 -12.21 13.66
N SER A 174 -5.75 -11.85 13.48
CA SER A 174 -6.67 -11.42 14.54
C SER A 174 -7.28 -12.58 15.33
N PRO A 175 -7.89 -12.32 16.50
CA PRO A 175 -8.67 -13.32 17.24
C PRO A 175 -9.88 -13.89 16.48
N SER A 176 -10.33 -13.22 15.42
CA SER A 176 -11.42 -13.69 14.55
C SER A 176 -10.94 -14.68 13.48
N GLY A 177 -9.63 -14.75 13.25
CA GLY A 177 -9.01 -15.53 12.18
C GLY A 177 -8.75 -14.75 10.87
N THR A 178 -9.08 -13.46 10.82
CA THR A 178 -8.68 -12.57 9.73
C THR A 178 -7.16 -12.45 9.72
N VAL A 179 -6.55 -12.51 8.53
CA VAL A 179 -5.11 -12.35 8.32
C VAL A 179 -4.90 -11.09 7.49
N VAL A 180 -3.84 -10.34 7.81
CA VAL A 180 -3.35 -9.20 7.04
C VAL A 180 -1.87 -9.40 6.78
N THR A 181 -1.48 -9.37 5.50
CA THR A 181 -0.09 -9.29 5.04
C THR A 181 0.49 -7.91 5.34
N LEU A 182 1.47 -7.84 6.24
CA LEU A 182 2.21 -6.60 6.48
C LEU A 182 3.21 -6.34 5.36
N THR A 183 3.97 -7.37 4.99
CA THR A 183 4.88 -7.32 3.84
C THR A 183 5.34 -8.70 3.35
N THR A 184 5.80 -8.77 2.10
CA THR A 184 6.44 -9.90 1.39
C THR A 184 7.60 -9.39 0.55
N ASP A 185 8.67 -10.19 0.36
CA ASP A 185 9.85 -9.94 -0.51
C ASP A 185 10.52 -8.54 -0.43
N ASN A 186 10.20 -7.74 0.60
CA ASN A 186 10.50 -6.32 0.66
C ASN A 186 11.66 -5.99 1.59
N GLY A 187 12.26 -4.80 1.40
CA GLY A 187 13.49 -4.42 2.10
C GLY A 187 14.77 -4.77 1.34
N GLY A 188 14.76 -5.80 0.50
CA GLY A 188 15.91 -6.26 -0.27
C GLY A 188 17.06 -6.78 0.60
N SER A 189 18.29 -6.73 0.06
CA SER A 189 19.52 -7.10 0.78
C SER A 189 20.00 -6.03 1.78
N ASN A 190 19.08 -5.46 2.58
CA ASN A 190 19.37 -4.42 3.56
C ASN A 190 19.10 -4.95 4.98
N ASP A 191 20.16 -5.04 5.79
CA ASP A 191 20.07 -5.52 7.16
C ASP A 191 19.13 -4.64 8.01
N ASN A 192 18.30 -5.29 8.84
CA ASN A 192 17.58 -4.71 9.98
C ASN A 192 16.60 -3.54 9.67
N VAL A 193 16.13 -3.40 8.43
CA VAL A 193 15.22 -2.29 8.06
C VAL A 193 13.88 -2.32 8.79
N PHE A 194 13.41 -3.51 9.21
CA PHE A 194 12.18 -3.70 9.99
C PHE A 194 12.38 -3.66 11.52
N ASN A 195 13.54 -3.17 11.99
CA ASN A 195 13.88 -3.07 13.42
C ASN A 195 13.34 -1.80 14.11
N GLY A 196 12.03 -1.56 14.01
CA GLY A 196 11.31 -0.44 14.64
C GLY A 196 10.18 0.16 13.78
N THR A 197 10.01 -0.32 12.55
CA THR A 197 8.98 0.09 11.58
C THR A 197 7.59 0.09 12.18
N LEU A 198 6.83 1.15 11.87
CA LEU A 198 5.41 1.25 12.16
C LEU A 198 4.63 0.86 10.90
N TRP A 199 3.65 -0.01 11.07
CA TRP A 199 2.68 -0.41 10.05
C TRP A 199 1.37 0.31 10.39
N ASP A 200 1.01 1.30 9.58
CA ASP A 200 -0.06 2.28 9.81
C ASP A 200 -0.66 2.61 8.43
N ASP A 201 -1.96 2.35 8.23
CA ASP A 201 -2.65 2.57 6.94
C ASP A 201 -2.60 4.03 6.47
N SER A 202 -2.37 4.97 7.40
CA SER A 202 -2.22 6.40 7.14
C SER A 202 -0.74 6.85 7.10
N ALA A 203 0.19 5.92 6.86
CA ALA A 203 1.60 6.22 6.64
C ALA A 203 1.84 6.94 5.29
N PRO A 204 2.96 7.68 5.15
CA PRO A 204 3.22 8.52 3.98
C PRO A 204 3.92 7.81 2.80
N SER A 205 4.13 6.49 2.88
CA SER A 205 4.84 5.70 1.86
C SER A 205 4.41 4.24 1.92
N LEU A 206 4.28 3.61 0.76
CA LEU A 206 3.98 2.18 0.62
C LEU A 206 5.21 1.34 0.98
N VAL A 207 5.01 0.11 1.48
CA VAL A 207 6.12 -0.81 1.79
C VAL A 207 6.88 -1.28 0.55
N THR A 208 6.17 -1.43 -0.58
CA THR A 208 6.67 -1.79 -1.91
C THR A 208 7.61 -0.74 -2.51
N ASP A 209 7.21 0.53 -2.40
CA ASP A 209 7.86 1.65 -3.09
C ASP A 209 8.98 2.29 -2.24
N TYR A 210 9.04 1.92 -0.95
CA TYR A 210 9.96 2.55 -0.02
C TYR A 210 11.42 2.24 -0.33
N VAL A 211 12.25 3.28 -0.36
CA VAL A 211 13.67 3.14 -0.72
C VAL A 211 14.51 2.81 0.52
N TYR A 212 14.57 1.52 0.80
CA TYR A 212 15.37 0.93 1.87
C TYR A 212 16.86 1.28 1.79
N THR A 213 17.50 1.34 2.95
CA THR A 213 18.95 1.57 3.09
C THR A 213 19.49 0.71 4.23
N ASN A 214 20.58 -0.02 3.97
CA ASN A 214 21.15 -0.97 4.92
C ASN A 214 21.47 -0.32 6.29
N LEU A 215 21.06 -0.98 7.38
CA LEU A 215 21.15 -0.54 8.77
C LEU A 215 20.38 0.77 9.08
N VAL A 216 19.43 1.16 8.22
CA VAL A 216 18.49 2.27 8.47
C VAL A 216 17.08 1.70 8.61
N VAL A 217 16.53 1.81 9.81
CA VAL A 217 15.14 1.41 10.11
C VAL A 217 14.18 2.25 9.28
N ALA A 218 13.20 1.60 8.66
CA ALA A 218 12.16 2.26 7.87
C ALA A 218 11.24 3.14 8.77
N PRO A 219 10.53 4.12 8.19
CA PRO A 219 9.62 5.01 8.92
C PRO A 219 8.30 4.27 9.28
N ALA A 220 7.20 5.01 9.37
CA ALA A 220 5.88 4.44 9.15
C ALA A 220 5.72 4.07 7.68
N LEU A 221 5.23 2.85 7.41
CA LEU A 221 4.92 2.33 6.07
C LEU A 221 3.46 1.85 6.04
N VAL A 222 2.81 2.01 4.89
CA VAL A 222 1.53 1.35 4.60
C VAL A 222 1.86 -0.12 4.29
N PRO A 223 1.29 -1.09 5.03
CA PRO A 223 1.45 -2.52 4.73
C PRO A 223 0.79 -2.90 3.39
N GLU A 224 1.25 -3.99 2.79
CA GLU A 224 0.69 -4.51 1.52
C GLU A 224 -0.82 -4.79 1.61
N GLU A 225 -1.30 -5.35 2.72
CA GLU A 225 -2.72 -5.43 3.03
C GLU A 225 -3.12 -4.44 4.14
N ALA A 226 -4.21 -3.72 3.92
CA ALA A 226 -4.73 -2.73 4.86
C ALA A 226 -5.10 -3.32 6.23
N LEU A 227 -4.60 -2.73 7.32
CA LEU A 227 -4.99 -3.05 8.70
C LEU A 227 -6.47 -2.72 8.97
N GLY A 228 -7.06 -1.86 8.14
CA GLY A 228 -8.49 -1.63 7.93
C GLY A 228 -9.30 -2.92 7.76
N ALA A 229 -8.68 -4.03 7.34
CA ALA A 229 -9.32 -5.33 7.31
C ALA A 229 -9.82 -5.82 8.67
N PHE A 230 -9.22 -5.39 9.78
CA PHE A 230 -9.70 -5.71 11.13
C PHE A 230 -10.88 -4.84 11.61
N VAL A 231 -11.20 -3.74 10.92
CA VAL A 231 -12.22 -2.78 11.37
C VAL A 231 -13.60 -3.44 11.46
N GLY A 232 -14.23 -3.31 12.63
CA GLY A 232 -15.49 -3.97 12.98
C GLY A 232 -15.38 -5.30 13.73
N GLU A 233 -14.18 -5.85 13.92
CA GLU A 233 -13.98 -7.05 14.73
C GLU A 233 -13.92 -6.77 16.23
N ASN A 234 -13.94 -7.82 17.05
CA ASN A 234 -13.65 -7.73 18.49
C ASN A 234 -12.16 -8.04 18.73
N PRO A 235 -11.34 -7.08 19.21
CA PRO A 235 -9.90 -7.29 19.36
C PRO A 235 -9.53 -8.14 20.58
N ASN A 236 -10.46 -8.49 21.47
CA ASN A 236 -10.18 -9.24 22.69
C ASN A 236 -9.95 -10.74 22.38
N GLY A 237 -8.71 -11.20 22.55
CA GLY A 237 -8.29 -12.58 22.30
C GLY A 237 -6.81 -12.66 21.95
N THR A 238 -6.39 -13.76 21.33
CA THR A 238 -5.01 -13.96 20.88
C THR A 238 -4.82 -13.38 19.48
N TRP A 239 -3.94 -12.39 19.37
CA TRP A 239 -3.34 -11.96 18.11
C TRP A 239 -2.04 -12.73 17.88
N THR A 240 -1.76 -13.09 16.62
CA THR A 240 -0.56 -13.84 16.24
C THR A 240 0.14 -13.13 15.10
N ILE A 241 1.36 -12.64 15.32
CA ILE A 241 2.25 -12.29 14.21
C ILE A 241 2.97 -13.55 13.77
N THR A 242 3.08 -13.73 12.46
CA THR A 242 3.83 -14.82 11.83
C THR A 242 4.89 -14.20 10.92
N VAL A 243 6.12 -14.69 11.02
CA VAL A 243 7.22 -14.33 10.12
C VAL A 243 7.68 -15.62 9.45
N SER A 244 7.65 -15.66 8.12
CA SER A 244 8.33 -16.70 7.35
C SER A 244 9.67 -16.15 6.91
N ASP A 245 10.74 -16.91 7.11
CA ASP A 245 11.96 -16.83 6.30
C ASP A 245 11.83 -17.94 5.25
N ASP A 246 11.72 -17.59 3.96
CA ASP A 246 11.47 -18.58 2.89
C ASP A 246 12.76 -19.05 2.16
N LEU A 247 13.83 -18.26 2.25
CA LEU A 247 15.13 -18.47 1.60
C LEU A 247 16.19 -19.02 2.58
N ALA A 248 17.47 -18.97 2.20
CA ALA A 248 18.52 -19.73 2.88
C ALA A 248 19.91 -19.11 2.81
N GLY A 249 20.39 -18.61 3.96
CA GLY A 249 21.79 -18.21 4.16
C GLY A 249 21.94 -17.20 5.28
N ASP A 250 20.98 -16.28 5.34
CA ASP A 250 20.84 -15.21 6.32
C ASP A 250 19.92 -15.68 7.47
N GLY A 251 19.58 -14.79 8.42
CA GLY A 251 18.78 -15.12 9.60
C GLY A 251 18.72 -13.98 10.64
N GLY A 252 17.99 -14.18 11.76
CA GLY A 252 17.89 -13.15 12.80
C GLY A 252 16.90 -13.41 13.95
N SER A 253 16.12 -12.39 14.32
CA SER A 253 15.13 -12.48 15.41
C SER A 253 14.03 -11.43 15.32
N LEU A 254 12.80 -11.85 15.63
CA LEU A 254 11.74 -10.96 16.08
C LEU A 254 11.97 -10.66 17.57
N ASP A 255 12.63 -9.55 17.89
CA ASP A 255 12.99 -9.19 19.27
C ASP A 255 11.79 -8.73 20.10
N SER A 256 10.91 -7.94 19.48
CA SER A 256 9.65 -7.51 20.08
C SER A 256 8.66 -7.01 19.01
N TRP A 257 7.38 -6.94 19.37
CA TRP A 257 6.36 -6.26 18.58
C TRP A 257 5.25 -5.73 19.47
N SER A 258 4.47 -4.78 18.94
CA SER A 258 3.30 -4.24 19.62
C SER A 258 2.12 -3.99 18.69
N LEU A 259 0.92 -4.02 19.27
CA LEU A 259 -0.33 -3.58 18.67
C LEU A 259 -0.81 -2.33 19.40
N ASP A 260 -1.08 -1.26 18.66
CA ASP A 260 -1.78 -0.10 19.17
C ASP A 260 -3.22 -0.12 18.60
N ILE A 261 -4.19 -0.55 19.42
CA ILE A 261 -5.57 -0.78 18.98
C ILE A 261 -6.47 0.34 19.48
N ALA A 262 -7.21 0.98 18.58
CA ALA A 262 -8.31 1.88 18.87
C ALA A 262 -9.66 1.17 18.76
N THR A 263 -10.55 1.40 19.73
CA THR A 263 -11.83 0.69 19.84
C THR A 263 -13.01 1.59 20.15
N LEU A 264 -14.18 1.22 19.63
CA LEU A 264 -15.48 1.78 20.02
C LEU A 264 -16.16 0.89 21.07
N PRO A 265 -17.01 1.45 21.96
CA PRO A 265 -17.76 0.67 22.95
C PRO A 265 -18.88 -0.18 22.35
N ALA A 266 -19.28 0.10 21.11
CA ALA A 266 -20.28 -0.64 20.34
C ALA A 266 -20.12 -0.32 18.84
N ALA A 267 -20.77 -1.11 17.98
CA ALA A 267 -20.86 -0.83 16.55
C ALA A 267 -21.49 0.55 16.26
N PRO A 268 -20.96 1.34 15.32
CA PRO A 268 -21.63 2.53 14.81
C PRO A 268 -22.80 2.13 13.90
N THR A 269 -23.78 3.02 13.78
CA THR A 269 -24.80 2.93 12.72
C THR A 269 -24.19 3.39 11.41
N THR A 270 -24.24 2.54 10.39
CA THR A 270 -23.70 2.82 9.06
C THR A 270 -24.76 3.20 8.03
N ALA A 271 -24.35 3.97 7.02
CA ALA A 271 -25.15 4.29 5.84
C ALA A 271 -24.24 4.39 4.61
N THR A 272 -24.59 3.63 3.56
CA THR A 272 -23.80 3.51 2.32
C THR A 272 -24.39 4.38 1.21
N THR A 273 -23.53 5.03 0.44
CA THR A 273 -23.89 5.87 -0.72
C THR A 273 -23.01 5.53 -1.90
N THR A 274 -23.62 5.23 -3.05
CA THR A 274 -22.94 4.80 -4.27
C THR A 274 -23.15 5.83 -5.38
N VAL A 275 -22.06 6.27 -6.02
CA VAL A 275 -22.05 7.15 -7.19
C VAL A 275 -21.27 6.51 -8.32
N SER A 276 -21.60 6.81 -9.58
CA SER A 276 -20.94 6.19 -10.74
C SER A 276 -20.93 7.08 -11.98
N SER A 277 -19.95 6.83 -12.85
CA SER A 277 -19.85 7.41 -14.19
C SER A 277 -19.72 6.29 -15.21
N SER A 278 -20.50 6.37 -16.28
CA SER A 278 -20.36 5.56 -17.51
C SER A 278 -20.09 6.44 -18.74
N ALA A 279 -19.50 7.61 -18.52
CA ALA A 279 -18.96 8.47 -19.57
C ALA A 279 -17.49 8.06 -19.81
N PRO A 280 -17.14 7.47 -20.97
CA PRO A 280 -15.79 6.96 -21.18
C PRO A 280 -14.74 8.07 -21.23
N VAL A 281 -13.59 7.83 -20.62
CA VAL A 281 -12.41 8.71 -20.68
C VAL A 281 -11.29 7.97 -21.38
N THR A 282 -10.74 8.55 -22.44
CA THR A 282 -9.56 8.01 -23.13
C THR A 282 -8.34 8.12 -22.22
N ILE A 283 -7.66 6.99 -22.04
CA ILE A 283 -6.30 6.89 -21.52
C ILE A 283 -5.39 6.91 -22.76
N ALA A 284 -4.34 7.72 -22.76
CA ALA A 284 -3.53 7.92 -23.95
C ALA A 284 -2.03 7.90 -23.63
N ASP A 285 -1.29 7.13 -24.42
CA ASP A 285 0.17 7.11 -24.60
C ASP A 285 0.90 8.28 -23.93
N LEU A 286 1.53 7.97 -22.78
CA LEU A 286 2.31 8.89 -21.94
C LEU A 286 1.50 10.08 -21.35
N ALA A 287 0.25 9.86 -20.93
CA ALA A 287 -0.59 10.90 -20.34
C ALA A 287 -1.58 10.43 -19.25
N THR A 288 -1.79 11.32 -18.27
CA THR A 288 -2.79 11.17 -17.22
C THR A 288 -4.21 11.52 -17.69
N ALA A 289 -5.09 10.54 -17.67
CA ALA A 289 -6.54 10.70 -17.72
C ALA A 289 -7.12 10.93 -16.31
N THR A 290 -8.16 11.76 -16.20
CA THR A 290 -8.84 12.02 -14.92
C THR A 290 -10.35 11.93 -15.06
N SER A 291 -11.02 11.27 -14.12
CA SER A 291 -12.48 11.22 -14.01
C SER A 291 -12.91 11.66 -12.62
N SER A 292 -14.03 12.40 -12.51
CA SER A 292 -14.50 12.97 -11.24
C SER A 292 -15.94 12.52 -10.93
N LEU A 293 -16.20 12.22 -9.65
CA LEU A 293 -17.53 11.94 -9.12
C LEU A 293 -17.83 12.83 -7.91
N THR A 294 -18.91 13.61 -8.00
CA THR A 294 -19.40 14.39 -6.86
C THR A 294 -20.34 13.54 -6.01
N LEU A 295 -19.89 13.14 -4.82
CA LEU A 295 -20.73 12.50 -3.81
C LEU A 295 -21.40 13.58 -2.97
N ALA A 296 -22.73 13.49 -2.81
CA ALA A 296 -23.51 14.42 -2.02
C ALA A 296 -24.65 13.71 -1.27
N GLY A 297 -24.87 14.08 -0.02
CA GLY A 297 -25.90 13.46 0.85
C GLY A 297 -25.41 12.24 1.64
N GLY A 298 -24.10 11.92 1.58
CA GLY A 298 -23.50 10.93 2.47
C GLY A 298 -23.38 11.43 3.91
N GLY A 299 -23.08 10.53 4.85
CA GLY A 299 -22.74 10.89 6.23
C GLY A 299 -21.46 11.75 6.35
N LEU A 300 -21.07 12.08 7.59
CA LEU A 300 -20.00 13.05 7.85
C LEU A 300 -18.62 12.43 8.15
N ALA A 301 -18.54 11.11 8.26
CA ALA A 301 -17.32 10.37 8.54
C ALA A 301 -17.34 9.03 7.78
N ILE A 302 -16.32 8.78 6.96
CA ILE A 302 -16.11 7.53 6.24
C ILE A 302 -15.82 6.39 7.22
N GLN A 303 -16.36 5.21 6.91
CA GLN A 303 -16.08 3.95 7.58
C GLN A 303 -15.40 2.93 6.65
N GLU A 304 -15.67 3.02 5.35
CA GLU A 304 -15.30 2.05 4.32
C GLU A 304 -15.41 2.74 2.96
N VAL A 305 -14.47 2.47 2.05
CA VAL A 305 -14.56 2.87 0.64
C VAL A 305 -14.38 1.63 -0.23
N ARG A 306 -15.13 1.56 -1.32
CA ARG A 306 -15.01 0.54 -2.37
C ARG A 306 -15.03 1.26 -3.72
N VAL A 307 -14.14 0.86 -4.61
CA VAL A 307 -14.09 1.39 -5.99
C VAL A 307 -14.33 0.24 -6.95
N THR A 308 -15.11 0.43 -8.01
CA THR A 308 -15.15 -0.51 -9.13
C THR A 308 -14.74 0.21 -10.39
N THR A 309 -13.76 -0.31 -11.11
CA THR A 309 -13.23 0.30 -12.35
C THR A 309 -13.45 -0.63 -13.53
N ALA A 310 -13.86 -0.09 -14.68
CA ALA A 310 -13.89 -0.78 -15.96
C ALA A 310 -12.88 -0.12 -16.90
N ILE A 311 -11.61 -0.52 -16.75
CA ILE A 311 -10.49 -0.03 -17.57
C ILE A 311 -10.15 -1.07 -18.63
N ARG A 312 -10.05 -0.61 -19.87
CA ARG A 312 -9.47 -1.37 -20.98
C ARG A 312 -8.14 -0.76 -21.37
N HIS A 313 -7.06 -1.56 -21.32
CA HIS A 313 -5.71 -1.24 -21.77
C HIS A 313 -5.11 -2.48 -22.46
N THR A 314 -4.20 -2.30 -23.42
CA THR A 314 -3.54 -3.40 -24.14
C THR A 314 -2.27 -3.93 -23.47
N PHE A 315 -1.74 -3.21 -22.48
CA PHE A 315 -0.69 -3.66 -21.58
C PHE A 315 -1.03 -3.06 -20.21
N ALA A 316 -1.35 -3.90 -19.22
CA ALA A 316 -1.95 -3.42 -17.97
C ALA A 316 -0.95 -2.73 -17.05
N ALA A 317 0.32 -3.14 -17.10
CA ALA A 317 1.41 -2.54 -16.32
C ALA A 317 1.78 -1.10 -16.72
N ASP A 318 1.24 -0.54 -17.81
CA ASP A 318 1.43 0.90 -18.08
C ASP A 318 0.54 1.78 -17.16
N ILE A 319 -0.31 1.19 -16.30
CA ILE A 319 -1.39 1.87 -15.60
C ILE A 319 -1.09 2.13 -14.11
N ASP A 320 -0.66 3.36 -13.84
CA ASP A 320 -0.73 4.00 -12.53
C ASP A 320 -2.16 4.49 -12.26
N MET A 321 -2.76 4.10 -11.13
CA MET A 321 -4.09 4.56 -10.75
C MET A 321 -4.18 5.00 -9.29
N THR A 322 -4.67 6.22 -9.07
CA THR A 322 -4.88 6.78 -7.72
C THR A 322 -6.30 7.34 -7.54
N LEU A 323 -6.84 7.23 -6.33
CA LEU A 323 -8.08 7.87 -5.91
C LEU A 323 -7.78 9.04 -4.98
N THR A 324 -8.31 10.22 -5.29
CA THR A 324 -8.22 11.42 -4.45
C THR A 324 -9.56 11.73 -3.79
N SER A 325 -9.57 11.95 -2.47
CA SER A 325 -10.76 12.34 -1.69
C SER A 325 -11.08 13.84 -1.77
N PRO A 326 -12.28 14.28 -1.37
CA PRO A 326 -12.62 15.69 -1.21
C PRO A 326 -11.75 16.47 -0.21
N SER A 327 -11.05 15.76 0.70
CA SER A 327 -10.09 16.35 1.65
C SER A 327 -8.72 16.59 1.03
N GLY A 328 -8.43 15.95 -0.11
CA GLY A 328 -7.13 15.97 -0.78
C GLY A 328 -6.19 14.82 -0.38
N THR A 329 -6.67 13.84 0.38
CA THR A 329 -5.96 12.58 0.63
C THR A 329 -5.93 11.77 -0.67
N VAL A 330 -4.80 11.14 -0.97
CA VAL A 330 -4.58 10.33 -2.18
C VAL A 330 -4.21 8.93 -1.75
N VAL A 331 -4.84 7.93 -2.37
CA VAL A 331 -4.56 6.50 -2.17
C VAL A 331 -4.26 5.87 -3.53
N THR A 332 -3.13 5.18 -3.63
CA THR A 332 -2.76 4.37 -4.79
C THR A 332 -3.63 3.12 -4.84
N LEU A 333 -4.25 2.84 -5.98
CA LEU A 333 -4.97 1.59 -6.21
C LEU A 333 -4.06 0.54 -6.83
N THR A 334 -3.23 0.96 -7.78
CA THR A 334 -2.21 0.14 -8.44
C THR A 334 -1.15 1.01 -9.12
N THR A 335 0.07 0.49 -9.23
CA THR A 335 1.20 0.93 -10.06
C THR A 335 1.81 -0.31 -10.72
N ASP A 336 2.37 -0.22 -11.93
CA ASP A 336 3.12 -1.29 -12.65
C ASP A 336 2.47 -2.72 -12.77
N ASN A 337 1.26 -2.97 -12.28
CA ASN A 337 0.68 -4.32 -12.17
C ASN A 337 -0.12 -4.77 -13.40
N GLY A 338 -0.32 -6.10 -13.49
CA GLY A 338 -1.02 -6.73 -14.59
C GLY A 338 -0.09 -7.20 -15.71
N GLY A 339 1.11 -6.64 -15.83
CA GLY A 339 2.09 -6.99 -16.85
C GLY A 339 1.54 -6.82 -18.27
N SER A 340 1.95 -7.70 -19.18
CA SER A 340 1.53 -7.69 -20.59
C SER A 340 0.10 -8.21 -20.86
N ASN A 341 -0.78 -8.21 -19.85
CA ASN A 341 -2.12 -8.79 -19.97
C ASN A 341 -3.15 -7.71 -20.33
N ASP A 342 -3.83 -7.85 -21.46
CA ASP A 342 -4.87 -6.91 -21.86
C ASP A 342 -6.06 -6.92 -20.87
N ASN A 343 -6.55 -5.72 -20.53
CA ASN A 343 -7.87 -5.49 -19.91
C ASN A 343 -8.13 -6.14 -18.53
N VAL A 344 -7.10 -6.51 -17.76
CA VAL A 344 -7.31 -7.18 -16.45
C VAL A 344 -8.05 -6.32 -15.42
N PHE A 345 -8.01 -4.99 -15.56
CA PHE A 345 -8.75 -4.04 -14.72
C PHE A 345 -10.16 -3.69 -15.26
N ASN A 346 -10.70 -4.49 -16.19
CA ASN A 346 -12.02 -4.29 -16.78
C ASN A 346 -13.14 -4.91 -15.94
N GLY A 347 -13.48 -4.27 -14.82
CA GLY A 347 -14.53 -4.69 -13.88
C GLY A 347 -14.05 -4.94 -12.45
N THR A 348 -12.81 -4.57 -12.12
CA THR A 348 -12.17 -4.80 -10.82
C THR A 348 -12.85 -4.03 -9.69
N LEU A 349 -13.22 -4.75 -8.64
CA LEU A 349 -13.61 -4.21 -7.34
C LEU A 349 -12.39 -4.08 -6.43
N TRP A 350 -11.98 -2.85 -6.13
CA TRP A 350 -10.93 -2.47 -5.20
C TRP A 350 -11.48 -2.34 -3.78
N PHE A 351 -10.93 -3.08 -2.83
CA PHE A 351 -11.39 -3.09 -1.43
C PHE A 351 -10.38 -3.70 -0.45
N ASP A 352 -10.18 -3.06 0.71
CA ASP A 352 -9.28 -3.49 1.80
C ASP A 352 -9.44 -4.95 2.25
N LYS A 353 -10.66 -5.52 2.17
CA LYS A 353 -10.94 -6.94 2.52
C LYS A 353 -11.28 -7.79 1.31
N ALA A 354 -10.65 -7.50 0.17
CA ALA A 354 -10.72 -8.33 -1.02
C ALA A 354 -9.94 -9.65 -0.83
N ASN A 355 -8.82 -9.62 -0.12
CA ASN A 355 -8.13 -10.83 0.31
C ASN A 355 -8.84 -11.43 1.55
N PRO A 356 -9.34 -12.69 1.49
CA PRO A 356 -9.93 -13.36 2.65
C PRO A 356 -8.89 -13.96 3.61
N GLY A 357 -7.58 -13.81 3.34
CA GLY A 357 -6.48 -14.13 4.26
C GLY A 357 -5.57 -15.24 3.74
N GLY A 358 -4.55 -14.85 2.96
CA GLY A 358 -3.40 -15.71 2.71
C GLY A 358 -2.60 -15.91 4.01
N GLN A 359 -2.23 -17.15 4.34
CA GLN A 359 -1.34 -17.45 5.46
C GLN A 359 0.02 -17.88 4.94
N VAL A 360 1.06 -17.23 5.47
CA VAL A 360 2.46 -17.57 5.19
C VAL A 360 2.80 -19.02 5.59
N PRO A 361 3.63 -19.73 4.82
CA PRO A 361 4.25 -19.31 3.56
C PRO A 361 3.26 -19.45 2.39
N TYR A 362 3.26 -18.50 1.47
CA TYR A 362 2.33 -18.48 0.35
C TYR A 362 2.67 -19.55 -0.72
N THR A 363 1.74 -19.75 -1.66
CA THR A 363 2.03 -20.34 -2.99
C THR A 363 1.65 -19.40 -4.13
N THR A 364 0.59 -18.62 -3.89
CA THR A 364 0.17 -17.39 -4.56
C THR A 364 -0.63 -16.60 -3.49
N ASN A 365 -0.73 -15.28 -3.63
CA ASN A 365 -1.59 -14.47 -2.76
C ASN A 365 -2.62 -13.71 -3.60
N ASP A 366 -3.47 -14.46 -4.31
CA ASP A 366 -4.43 -13.98 -5.32
C ASP A 366 -5.57 -13.07 -4.76
N GLY A 367 -5.36 -12.38 -3.64
CA GLY A 367 -6.15 -11.23 -3.18
C GLY A 367 -5.42 -9.87 -3.23
N LEU A 368 -4.08 -9.85 -3.25
CA LEU A 368 -3.26 -8.64 -3.38
C LEU A 368 -3.09 -8.23 -4.85
N VAL A 369 -3.11 -6.93 -5.17
CA VAL A 369 -2.91 -6.43 -6.54
C VAL A 369 -1.51 -6.73 -7.09
N THR A 370 -0.49 -6.72 -6.22
CA THR A 370 0.92 -7.02 -6.52
C THR A 370 1.15 -8.50 -6.85
N ASP A 371 0.45 -9.39 -6.13
CA ASP A 371 0.76 -10.83 -6.10
C ASP A 371 -0.17 -11.66 -7.01
N GLN A 372 -1.08 -11.01 -7.75
CA GLN A 372 -2.03 -11.69 -8.63
C GLN A 372 -1.33 -12.53 -9.71
N ALA A 373 -1.78 -13.77 -9.87
CA ALA A 373 -1.57 -14.53 -11.09
C ALA A 373 -2.46 -14.01 -12.26
N TYR A 374 -2.15 -12.80 -12.77
CA TYR A 374 -2.87 -12.16 -13.88
C TYR A 374 -2.94 -13.04 -15.15
N VAL A 375 -4.09 -12.99 -15.84
CA VAL A 375 -4.35 -13.74 -17.08
C VAL A 375 -4.97 -12.83 -18.14
N ASN A 376 -4.40 -12.81 -19.34
CA ASN A 376 -4.83 -11.95 -20.44
C ASN A 376 -6.33 -12.12 -20.78
N LEU A 377 -7.04 -10.99 -20.90
CA LEU A 377 -8.49 -10.87 -21.10
C LEU A 377 -9.36 -11.45 -19.97
N VAL A 378 -8.81 -11.67 -18.77
CA VAL A 378 -9.55 -12.07 -17.57
C VAL A 378 -9.49 -10.94 -16.53
N THR A 379 -10.65 -10.46 -16.10
CA THR A 379 -10.74 -9.45 -15.05
C THR A 379 -10.24 -10.00 -13.71
N ALA A 380 -9.21 -9.39 -13.13
CA ALA A 380 -8.74 -9.70 -11.79
C ALA A 380 -9.62 -8.95 -10.77
N THR A 381 -10.39 -9.68 -9.94
CA THR A 381 -11.37 -9.08 -9.02
C THR A 381 -11.88 -10.06 -7.95
N PRO A 382 -12.15 -9.59 -6.71
CA PRO A 382 -11.79 -8.29 -6.15
C PRO A 382 -10.28 -8.22 -5.84
N LEU A 383 -9.71 -7.02 -5.73
CA LEU A 383 -8.30 -6.79 -5.39
C LEU A 383 -8.17 -5.89 -4.16
N VAL A 384 -7.20 -6.19 -3.30
CA VAL A 384 -6.70 -5.25 -2.31
C VAL A 384 -5.76 -4.27 -3.03
N PRO A 385 -6.01 -2.96 -2.97
CA PRO A 385 -5.12 -1.96 -3.54
C PRO A 385 -3.82 -1.82 -2.74
N GLU A 386 -2.74 -1.39 -3.41
CA GLU A 386 -1.43 -1.07 -2.80
C GLU A 386 -1.54 -0.09 -1.62
N GLY A 387 -2.33 0.97 -1.80
CA GLY A 387 -2.65 1.92 -0.75
C GLY A 387 -3.97 1.56 -0.07
N ALA A 388 -3.96 1.50 1.25
CA ALA A 388 -5.12 1.20 2.06
C ALA A 388 -6.26 2.24 1.90
N LEU A 389 -7.47 1.83 1.52
CA LEU A 389 -8.64 2.73 1.39
C LEU A 389 -9.15 3.20 2.77
N SER A 390 -8.80 2.48 3.83
CA SER A 390 -8.95 2.88 5.24
C SER A 390 -8.22 4.19 5.58
N ALA A 391 -7.23 4.64 4.79
CA ALA A 391 -6.62 5.97 4.93
C ALA A 391 -7.65 7.11 4.81
N PHE A 392 -8.80 6.89 4.16
CA PHE A 392 -9.91 7.84 4.10
C PHE A 392 -10.81 7.83 5.35
N MET A 393 -10.62 6.92 6.31
CA MET A 393 -11.54 6.75 7.44
C MET A 393 -11.66 8.00 8.31
N GLY A 394 -12.91 8.34 8.64
CA GLY A 394 -13.24 9.54 9.40
C GLY A 394 -13.38 10.83 8.60
N GLU A 395 -12.94 10.86 7.33
CA GLU A 395 -13.13 12.04 6.47
C GLU A 395 -14.61 12.29 6.13
N ASN A 396 -14.92 13.52 5.70
CA ASN A 396 -16.23 13.83 5.12
C ASN A 396 -16.23 13.50 3.61
N PRO A 397 -17.00 12.51 3.15
CA PRO A 397 -17.00 12.10 1.74
C PRO A 397 -17.78 13.03 0.81
N ASN A 398 -18.47 14.05 1.34
CA ASN A 398 -19.29 14.95 0.55
C ASN A 398 -18.42 15.96 -0.20
N GLY A 399 -18.30 15.80 -1.52
CA GLY A 399 -17.49 16.64 -2.39
C GLY A 399 -17.06 15.89 -3.65
N ASN A 400 -15.99 16.36 -4.29
CA ASN A 400 -15.50 15.78 -5.53
C ASN A 400 -14.40 14.74 -5.28
N TRP A 401 -14.70 13.48 -5.56
CA TRP A 401 -13.71 12.41 -5.66
C TRP A 401 -13.12 12.39 -7.07
N THR A 402 -11.83 12.14 -7.18
CA THR A 402 -11.13 12.10 -8.49
C THR A 402 -10.37 10.80 -8.63
N LEU A 403 -10.69 10.02 -9.66
CA LEU A 403 -9.88 8.91 -10.12
C LEU A 403 -8.89 9.45 -11.15
N SER A 404 -7.60 9.30 -10.88
CA SER A 404 -6.51 9.63 -11.79
C SER A 404 -5.91 8.33 -12.32
N ILE A 405 -5.70 8.25 -13.63
CA ILE A 405 -5.16 7.08 -14.32
C ILE A 405 -4.08 7.58 -15.27
N THR A 406 -2.83 7.26 -15.04
CA THR A 406 -1.72 7.57 -15.95
C THR A 406 -1.38 6.33 -16.75
N ASP A 407 -1.27 6.52 -18.06
CA ASP A 407 -0.50 5.68 -18.97
C ASP A 407 0.90 6.33 -19.02
N ASP A 408 1.92 5.64 -18.52
CA ASP A 408 3.27 6.19 -18.33
C ASP A 408 4.37 5.52 -19.18
N LEU A 409 4.06 4.38 -19.81
CA LEU A 409 4.94 3.64 -20.74
C LEU A 409 4.46 3.74 -22.20
N ALA A 410 5.41 3.78 -23.14
CA ALA A 410 5.12 4.20 -24.50
C ALA A 410 4.57 3.10 -25.43
N GLY A 411 3.56 3.45 -26.22
CA GLY A 411 3.14 2.73 -27.43
C GLY A 411 1.80 1.98 -27.34
N ASP A 412 1.20 1.92 -26.16
CA ASP A 412 -0.12 1.35 -25.90
C ASP A 412 -1.15 2.49 -25.64
N THR A 413 -2.43 2.18 -25.48
CA THR A 413 -3.50 3.18 -25.15
C THR A 413 -4.73 2.47 -24.57
N GLY A 414 -5.67 3.24 -24.00
CA GLY A 414 -6.94 2.65 -23.60
C GLY A 414 -8.07 3.59 -23.23
N THR A 415 -8.96 3.09 -22.39
CA THR A 415 -10.18 3.79 -21.96
C THR A 415 -10.65 3.31 -20.60
N LEU A 416 -10.91 4.24 -19.70
CA LEU A 416 -11.83 4.05 -18.59
C LEU A 416 -13.26 4.11 -19.16
N ASP A 417 -13.92 2.96 -19.33
CA ASP A 417 -15.30 2.89 -19.83
C ASP A 417 -16.32 3.33 -18.78
N SER A 418 -16.08 2.95 -17.52
CA SER A 418 -16.90 3.36 -16.37
C SER A 418 -16.16 3.17 -15.05
N TRP A 419 -16.65 3.85 -14.00
CA TRP A 419 -16.31 3.51 -12.62
C TRP A 419 -17.44 3.84 -11.65
N SER A 420 -17.42 3.21 -10.49
CA SER A 420 -18.28 3.54 -9.35
C SER A 420 -17.47 3.66 -8.06
N LEU A 421 -17.90 4.60 -7.22
CA LEU A 421 -17.42 4.76 -5.86
C LEU A 421 -18.58 4.46 -4.92
N GLU A 422 -18.38 3.51 -4.01
CA GLU A 422 -19.29 3.21 -2.91
C GLU A 422 -18.62 3.59 -1.60
N VAL A 423 -19.29 4.41 -0.79
CA VAL A 423 -18.78 4.88 0.49
C VAL A 423 -19.76 4.52 1.60
N THR A 424 -19.32 3.71 2.56
CA THR A 424 -20.03 3.51 3.82
C THR A 424 -19.58 4.60 4.79
N THR A 425 -20.54 5.28 5.40
CA THR A 425 -20.30 6.28 6.45
C THR A 425 -20.80 5.79 7.81
N ALA A 426 -20.13 6.18 8.89
CA ALA A 426 -20.46 5.80 10.26
C ALA A 426 -20.95 6.98 11.10
N THR A 427 -21.87 6.68 12.03
CA THR A 427 -22.24 7.57 13.15
C THR A 427 -22.49 6.72 14.40
N CYS A 428 -21.98 7.10 15.56
CA CYS A 428 -22.39 6.43 16.79
C CYS A 428 -23.78 6.91 17.23
N ALA A 429 -24.54 6.02 17.88
CA ALA A 429 -25.76 6.41 18.55
C ALA A 429 -25.46 7.47 19.62
N ALA A 430 -26.23 8.56 19.64
CA ALA A 430 -26.20 9.52 20.74
C ALA A 430 -26.42 8.78 22.07
N PRO A 431 -25.71 9.13 23.16
CA PRO A 431 -25.94 8.51 24.45
C PRO A 431 -27.41 8.67 24.83
N THR A 432 -28.08 7.55 25.12
CA THR A 432 -29.49 7.56 25.51
C THR A 432 -29.65 8.50 26.69
N PRO A 433 -30.54 9.52 26.63
CA PRO A 433 -30.77 10.40 27.76
C PRO A 433 -31.19 9.55 28.95
N VAL A 434 -30.32 9.47 29.96
CA VAL A 434 -30.61 8.76 31.21
C VAL A 434 -31.91 9.35 31.72
N GLN A 435 -33.00 8.59 31.68
CA GLN A 435 -34.27 9.04 32.23
C GLN A 435 -34.01 9.36 33.69
N ALA A 436 -34.08 10.64 34.03
CA ALA A 436 -33.93 11.10 35.40
C ALA A 436 -34.97 10.34 36.22
N THR A 437 -34.49 9.42 37.06
CA THR A 437 -35.37 8.63 37.93
C THR A 437 -36.21 9.63 38.70
N PRO A 438 -37.56 9.57 38.61
CA PRO A 438 -38.40 10.62 39.15
C PRO A 438 -38.13 10.70 40.65
N VAL A 439 -37.49 11.80 41.07
CA VAL A 439 -37.12 12.01 42.47
C VAL A 439 -38.39 11.79 43.28
N PRO A 440 -38.41 10.81 44.21
CA PRO A 440 -39.64 10.45 44.90
C PRO A 440 -40.12 11.71 45.63
N ALA A 441 -41.24 12.25 45.17
CA ALA A 441 -41.71 13.55 45.61
C ALA A 441 -41.85 13.53 47.14
N LEU A 442 -41.02 14.33 47.82
CA LEU A 442 -41.03 14.39 49.28
C LEU A 442 -42.45 14.74 49.72
N GLY A 443 -43.13 13.77 50.35
CA GLY A 443 -44.45 13.97 50.92
C GLY A 443 -44.42 15.18 51.87
N TRP A 444 -45.56 15.84 52.05
CA TRP A 444 -45.65 17.19 52.65
C TRP A 444 -45.08 17.32 54.07
N TRP A 445 -44.74 16.20 54.71
CA TRP A 445 -43.99 16.10 55.97
C TRP A 445 -42.50 16.50 55.88
N GLY A 446 -41.90 16.55 54.69
CA GLY A 446 -40.48 16.86 54.51
C GLY A 446 -40.10 18.34 54.66
N LEU A 447 -41.06 19.26 54.74
CA LEU A 447 -40.86 20.70 54.51
C LEU A 447 -40.88 21.54 55.81
N LEU A 448 -40.37 21.00 56.92
CA LEU A 448 -40.47 21.64 58.25
C LEU A 448 -39.19 21.55 59.11
N LEU A 449 -38.00 21.34 58.53
CA LEU A 449 -36.73 21.26 59.28
C LEU A 449 -35.56 22.12 58.76
N THR A 450 -35.81 23.06 57.84
CA THR A 450 -34.76 23.97 57.29
C THR A 450 -35.09 25.46 57.49
N ALA A 451 -35.98 25.80 58.42
CA ALA A 451 -36.42 27.17 58.73
C ALA A 451 -36.09 27.65 60.16
N LEU A 452 -35.45 26.84 61.00
CA LEU A 452 -34.84 27.27 62.27
C LEU A 452 -33.34 26.91 62.26
N GLY A 453 -32.49 27.93 62.22
CA GLY A 453 -31.02 27.77 62.25
C GLY A 453 -30.27 29.07 61.98
N CYS A 454 -30.68 29.84 60.97
CA CYS A 454 -30.06 31.12 60.61
C CYS A 454 -30.57 32.31 61.46
N LEU A 455 -30.44 32.26 62.79
CA LEU A 455 -30.65 33.45 63.65
C LEU A 455 -30.01 33.40 65.06
N ALA A 456 -28.80 32.83 65.19
CA ALA A 456 -27.95 33.01 66.37
C ALA A 456 -26.46 32.91 65.99
N GLY A 457 -25.59 33.81 66.47
CA GLY A 457 -24.13 33.61 66.36
C GLY A 457 -23.21 34.81 66.11
N VAL A 458 -23.70 36.05 65.94
CA VAL A 458 -22.83 37.23 65.73
C VAL A 458 -23.05 38.30 66.80
N ALA A 459 -22.30 38.20 67.90
CA ALA A 459 -22.07 39.27 68.88
C ALA A 459 -20.74 39.00 69.62
N ALA A 460 -19.96 40.04 69.91
CA ALA A 460 -18.56 39.88 70.35
C ALA A 460 -18.31 40.27 71.81
N LEU A 461 -17.50 39.45 72.50
CA LEU A 461 -16.63 39.81 73.63
C LEU A 461 -15.37 38.91 73.56
N GLY A 462 -14.18 39.31 73.98
CA GLY A 462 -13.78 40.63 74.50
C GLY A 462 -12.54 40.54 75.39
N ARG A 463 -11.34 40.66 74.79
CA ARG A 463 -9.99 40.82 75.39
C ARG A 463 -9.72 40.18 76.77
N ARG A 464 -8.72 39.30 76.82
CA ARG A 464 -7.66 39.41 77.84
C ARG A 464 -6.26 39.33 77.21
N ARG A 465 -5.29 39.81 77.96
CA ARG A 465 -3.85 39.86 77.68
C ARG A 465 -3.14 39.29 78.91
N ASP A 466 -1.81 39.30 78.88
CA ASP A 466 -0.89 38.90 79.95
C ASP A 466 -0.82 37.36 80.13
N VAL A 467 0.36 36.74 80.22
CA VAL A 467 1.75 37.26 80.28
C VAL A 467 2.51 36.91 79.00
#